data_AF-A0A7U2NGQ7-F1
#
_entry.id   AF-A0A7U2NGQ7-F1
#
_cell.length_a   1.000
_cell.length_b   1.000
_cell.length_c   1.000
_cell.angle_alpha   90.00
_cell.angle_beta   90.00
_cell.angle_gamma   90.00
#
_symmetry.space_group_name_H-M   'P 1'
#
loop_
_entity.id
_entity.type
_entity.pdbx_description
1 polymer ?
#
loop_
_entity_poly.entity_id
_entity_poly.type
_entity_poly.pdbx_seq_one_letter_code
_entity_poly.pdbx_strand_id
1 'polypeptide(L)'
;MYIGVTLVFCKEKHDSIEGILKSLVLNTNKMNFEDEVHNVANEISEHYNAKYLGINDVFIVSGIPKEGEVLGRISYFEYDDRRKSEKLKGNFSNTIIDCANRDFLCSIIYFCQNDKKEFYTITVLTVIELNDGNFENKIKNIGNDSKFKDKVIETSIDGLNKLDYIGIERFEEICIEYNIFERLYSDFENLEFLVKEVIPNNELKMILEDVFFSK
;
A
#
# COMPACT_ATOMS: atom_id res chain seq x y z
N MET A 1 6.31 15.96 3.08
CA MET A 1 6.37 14.58 3.60
C MET A 1 5.64 13.71 2.60
N TYR A 2 6.08 12.47 2.39
CA TYR A 2 5.32 11.55 1.55
C TYR A 2 4.26 10.83 2.39
N ILE A 3 3.02 10.90 1.94
CA ILE A 3 1.85 10.28 2.55
C ILE A 3 1.18 9.41 1.51
N GLY A 4 0.88 8.17 1.88
CA GLY A 4 0.00 7.32 1.10
C GLY A 4 -1.45 7.61 1.45
N VAL A 5 -2.31 7.68 0.45
CA VAL A 5 -3.74 7.90 0.60
C VAL A 5 -4.48 6.92 -0.30
N THR A 6 -5.49 6.25 0.26
CA THR A 6 -6.44 5.44 -0.51
C THR A 6 -7.71 6.26 -0.74
N LEU A 7 -8.02 6.52 -2.00
CA LEU A 7 -9.19 7.28 -2.42
C LEU A 7 -10.30 6.35 -2.91
N VAL A 8 -11.53 6.68 -2.56
CA VAL A 8 -12.74 5.96 -2.98
C VAL A 8 -13.42 6.71 -4.12
N PHE A 9 -13.66 6.01 -5.22
CA PHE A 9 -14.46 6.51 -6.33
C PHE A 9 -15.63 5.56 -6.62
N CYS A 10 -16.68 6.09 -7.24
CA CYS A 10 -17.75 5.29 -7.80
C CYS A 10 -17.96 5.57 -9.28
N LYS A 11 -18.37 4.54 -10.02
CA LYS A 11 -18.79 4.65 -11.41
C LYS A 11 -20.14 3.98 -11.58
N GLU A 12 -21.12 4.75 -12.05
CA GLU A 12 -22.44 4.20 -12.36
C GLU A 12 -22.34 3.32 -13.62
N LYS A 13 -22.80 2.08 -13.50
CA LYS A 13 -23.07 1.16 -14.61
C LYS A 13 -24.59 1.05 -14.78
N HIS A 14 -25.04 0.49 -15.91
CA HIS A 14 -26.46 0.44 -16.27
C HIS A 14 -27.35 -0.15 -15.15
N ASP A 15 -26.88 -1.21 -14.48
CA ASP A 15 -27.64 -1.93 -13.44
C ASP A 15 -26.85 -2.09 -12.12
N SER A 16 -25.70 -1.42 -11.97
CA SER A 16 -24.83 -1.56 -10.77
C SER A 16 -23.95 -0.34 -10.52
N ILE A 17 -23.29 -0.33 -9.35
CA ILE A 17 -22.29 0.68 -8.99
C ILE A 17 -20.95 -0.03 -8.85
N GLU A 18 -19.95 0.44 -9.58
CA GLU A 18 -18.57 -0.03 -9.43
C GLU A 18 -17.84 0.87 -8.43
N GLY A 19 -17.35 0.30 -7.34
CA GLY A 19 -16.47 0.97 -6.40
C GLY A 19 -15.02 0.76 -6.80
N ILE A 20 -14.25 1.85 -6.80
CA ILE A 20 -12.87 1.85 -7.24
C ILE A 20 -12.04 2.48 -6.14
N LEU A 21 -11.12 1.70 -5.57
CA LEU A 21 -10.12 2.21 -4.64
C LEU A 21 -8.81 2.46 -5.40
N LYS A 22 -8.22 3.63 -5.18
CA LYS A 22 -6.92 4.02 -5.75
C LYS A 22 -5.99 4.44 -4.61
N SER A 23 -4.91 3.70 -4.43
CA SER A 23 -3.84 4.07 -3.50
C SER A 23 -2.78 4.87 -4.23
N LEU A 24 -2.44 6.05 -3.72
CA LEU A 24 -1.47 6.97 -4.32
C LEU A 24 -0.58 7.63 -3.27
N VAL A 25 0.53 8.22 -3.72
CA VAL A 25 1.44 8.98 -2.84
C VAL A 25 1.34 10.48 -3.11
N LEU A 26 1.10 11.25 -2.05
CA LEU A 26 1.14 12.72 -2.05
C LEU A 26 2.42 13.22 -1.37
N ASN A 27 3.05 14.24 -1.95
CA ASN A 27 4.06 15.02 -1.24
C ASN A 27 3.39 16.25 -0.63
N THR A 28 2.97 16.15 0.62
CA THR A 28 2.16 17.18 1.28
C THR A 28 2.59 17.41 2.74
N ASN A 29 1.89 18.30 3.42
CA ASN A 29 1.98 18.59 4.84
C ASN A 29 0.56 18.68 5.43
N LYS A 30 0.43 18.71 6.75
CA LYS A 30 -0.87 18.73 7.42
C LYS A 30 -1.79 19.87 6.98
N MET A 31 -1.24 21.06 6.70
CA MET A 31 -2.04 22.24 6.33
C MET A 31 -2.63 22.15 4.92
N ASN A 32 -1.89 21.54 3.98
CA ASN A 32 -2.29 21.47 2.58
C ASN A 32 -2.91 20.11 2.19
N PHE A 33 -2.99 19.15 3.12
CA PHE A 33 -3.38 17.77 2.83
C PHE A 33 -4.73 17.68 2.11
N GLU A 34 -5.76 18.33 2.64
CA GLU A 34 -7.12 18.26 2.06
C GLU A 34 -7.19 18.87 0.66
N ASP A 35 -6.53 20.01 0.44
CA ASP A 35 -6.48 20.69 -0.87
C ASP A 35 -5.76 19.83 -1.92
N GLU A 36 -4.62 19.23 -1.56
CA GLU A 36 -3.86 18.34 -2.44
C GLU A 36 -4.66 17.07 -2.80
N VAL A 37 -5.32 16.46 -1.82
CA VAL A 37 -6.22 15.32 -2.06
C VAL A 37 -7.33 15.71 -3.01
N HIS A 38 -7.98 16.85 -2.79
CA HIS A 38 -9.09 17.30 -3.63
C HIS A 38 -8.67 17.53 -5.08
N ASN A 39 -7.51 18.18 -5.29
CA ASN A 39 -6.97 18.43 -6.62
C ASN A 39 -6.70 17.13 -7.38
N VAL A 40 -5.98 16.19 -6.76
CA VAL A 40 -5.66 14.90 -7.38
C VAL A 40 -6.92 14.05 -7.60
N ALA A 41 -7.85 14.04 -6.65
CA ALA A 41 -9.11 13.32 -6.79
C ALA A 41 -9.92 13.85 -7.99
N ASN A 42 -9.96 15.16 -8.21
CA ASN A 42 -10.63 15.76 -9.38
C ASN A 42 -9.98 15.32 -10.70
N GLU A 43 -8.65 15.34 -10.80
CA GLU A 43 -7.92 14.87 -11.99
C GLU A 43 -8.22 13.40 -12.31
N ILE A 44 -8.21 12.53 -11.28
CA ILE A 44 -8.54 11.11 -11.42
C ILE A 44 -10.02 10.95 -11.81
N SER A 45 -10.92 11.70 -11.19
CA SER A 45 -12.35 11.67 -11.49
C SER A 45 -12.63 12.00 -12.96
N GLU A 46 -11.99 13.03 -13.50
CA GLU A 46 -12.11 13.42 -14.91
C GLU A 46 -11.52 12.35 -15.84
N HIS A 47 -10.31 11.88 -15.55
CA HIS A 47 -9.62 10.89 -16.39
C HIS A 47 -10.39 9.56 -16.49
N TYR A 48 -10.91 9.05 -15.38
CA TYR A 48 -11.57 7.74 -15.32
C TYR A 48 -13.09 7.80 -15.50
N ASN A 49 -13.65 9.01 -15.64
CA ASN A 49 -15.09 9.28 -15.60
C ASN A 49 -15.75 8.58 -14.41
N ALA A 50 -15.26 8.91 -13.21
CA ALA A 50 -15.69 8.35 -11.94
C ALA A 50 -15.90 9.47 -10.92
N LYS A 51 -16.86 9.31 -10.02
CA LYS A 51 -17.16 10.29 -8.96
C LYS A 51 -16.34 9.98 -7.72
N TYR A 52 -15.58 10.94 -7.23
CA TYR A 52 -14.89 10.85 -5.94
C TYR A 52 -15.91 10.85 -4.78
N LEU A 53 -15.71 9.95 -3.82
CA LEU A 53 -16.55 9.80 -2.64
C LEU A 53 -15.85 10.19 -1.33
N GLY A 54 -14.53 10.00 -1.23
CA GLY A 54 -13.78 10.35 -0.04
C GLY A 54 -12.51 9.52 0.15
N ILE A 55 -11.91 9.64 1.32
CA ILE A 55 -10.68 8.93 1.70
C ILE A 55 -11.04 7.65 2.47
N ASN A 56 -10.44 6.53 2.08
CA ASN A 56 -10.57 5.24 2.77
C ASN A 56 -9.43 4.99 3.75
N ASP A 57 -8.22 5.48 3.46
CA ASP A 57 -7.08 5.30 4.36
C ASP A 57 -6.01 6.38 4.14
N VAL A 58 -5.21 6.63 5.19
CA VAL A 58 -4.04 7.51 5.17
C VAL A 58 -2.92 6.85 5.96
N PHE A 59 -1.77 6.66 5.32
CA PHE A 59 -0.64 5.93 5.91
C PHE A 59 0.71 6.55 5.53
N ILE A 60 1.72 6.24 6.33
CA ILE A 60 3.09 6.72 6.12
C ILE A 60 3.76 5.87 5.04
N VAL A 61 4.42 6.53 4.11
CA VAL A 61 5.26 5.92 3.08
C VAL A 61 6.67 6.51 3.12
N SER A 62 7.65 5.83 2.52
CA SER A 62 9.04 6.31 2.51
C SER A 62 9.36 7.24 1.34
N GLY A 63 8.54 7.22 0.28
CA GLY A 63 8.79 8.00 -0.94
C GLY A 63 7.70 7.83 -1.99
N ILE A 64 7.96 8.36 -3.18
CA ILE A 64 7.13 8.12 -4.38
C ILE A 64 7.19 6.65 -4.81
N PRO A 65 6.21 6.15 -5.61
CA PRO A 65 6.25 4.78 -6.10
C PRO A 65 7.44 4.56 -7.04
N LYS A 66 8.48 3.90 -6.52
CA LYS A 66 9.68 3.47 -7.23
C LYS A 66 10.30 2.30 -6.46
N GLU A 67 11.26 1.64 -7.09
CA GLU A 67 11.92 0.48 -6.51
C GLU A 67 12.50 0.75 -5.11
N GLY A 68 12.16 -0.11 -4.15
CA GLY A 68 12.67 -0.05 -2.78
C GLY A 68 12.15 1.11 -1.92
N GLU A 69 11.03 1.73 -2.31
CA GLU A 69 10.23 2.55 -1.40
C GLU A 69 9.12 1.71 -0.74
N VAL A 70 8.82 2.01 0.53
CA VAL A 70 7.72 1.44 1.30
C VAL A 70 6.47 2.25 0.98
N LEU A 71 5.50 1.60 0.35
CA LEU A 71 4.27 2.22 -0.17
C LEU A 71 3.03 1.87 0.65
N GLY A 72 3.18 1.11 1.72
CA GLY A 72 2.08 0.69 2.56
C GLY A 72 2.46 -0.57 3.33
N ARG A 73 1.68 -0.88 4.35
CA ARG A 73 1.86 -2.11 5.14
C ARG A 73 0.56 -2.60 5.72
N ILE A 74 0.50 -3.90 5.96
CA ILE A 74 -0.59 -4.57 6.67
C ILE A 74 0.03 -5.38 7.80
N SER A 75 -0.55 -5.28 8.99
CA SER A 75 -0.12 -6.02 10.18
C SER A 75 -1.07 -7.17 10.48
N TYR A 76 -0.52 -8.36 10.73
CA TYR A 76 -1.24 -9.59 11.05
C TYR A 76 -0.81 -10.11 12.42
N PHE A 77 -1.54 -9.70 13.46
CA PHE A 77 -1.22 -10.05 14.86
C PHE A 77 -1.48 -11.53 15.18
N GLU A 78 -2.35 -12.19 14.42
CA GLU A 78 -2.65 -13.61 14.55
C GLU A 78 -1.53 -14.52 14.00
N TYR A 79 -0.61 -13.95 13.20
CA TYR A 79 0.59 -14.58 12.67
C TYR A 79 1.81 -14.21 13.56
N ASP A 80 1.70 -14.56 14.83
CA ASP A 80 2.65 -14.27 15.93
C ASP A 80 3.83 -15.24 16.03
N ASP A 81 3.92 -16.23 15.13
CA ASP A 81 5.07 -17.11 15.01
C ASP A 81 5.50 -17.29 13.54
N ARG A 82 6.80 -17.54 13.33
CA ARG A 82 7.40 -17.65 11.99
C ARG A 82 6.71 -18.70 11.12
N ARG A 83 6.28 -19.83 11.68
CA ARG A 83 5.63 -20.91 10.91
C ARG A 83 4.26 -20.47 10.41
N LYS A 84 3.53 -19.65 11.19
CA LYS A 84 2.30 -19.03 10.70
C LYS A 84 2.60 -18.06 9.57
N SER A 85 3.60 -17.18 9.70
CA SER A 85 3.97 -16.20 8.67
C SER A 85 4.24 -16.85 7.31
N GLU A 86 4.90 -18.01 7.28
CA GLU A 86 5.18 -18.75 6.04
C GLU A 86 3.91 -19.16 5.28
N LYS A 87 2.74 -19.22 5.93
CA LYS A 87 1.46 -19.52 5.26
C LYS A 87 0.96 -18.38 4.37
N LEU A 88 1.44 -17.16 4.57
CA LEU A 88 1.10 -16.01 3.72
C LEU A 88 1.86 -16.04 2.40
N LYS A 89 2.89 -16.89 2.27
CA LYS A 89 3.69 -16.92 1.04
C LYS A 89 2.86 -17.37 -0.13
N GLY A 90 2.85 -16.55 -1.18
CA GLY A 90 2.30 -16.93 -2.46
C GLY A 90 3.16 -18.02 -3.13
N ASN A 91 2.55 -18.74 -4.06
CA ASN A 91 3.24 -19.77 -4.85
C ASN A 91 3.69 -19.19 -6.19
N PHE A 92 5.00 -18.96 -6.34
CA PHE A 92 5.58 -18.27 -7.50
C PHE A 92 6.61 -19.11 -8.28
N SER A 93 6.80 -20.38 -7.88
CA SER A 93 7.92 -21.22 -8.33
C SER A 93 7.97 -21.52 -9.84
N ASN A 94 6.98 -21.06 -10.63
CA ASN A 94 6.91 -21.25 -12.07
C ASN A 94 6.58 -19.96 -12.85
N THR A 95 6.54 -18.79 -12.20
CA THR A 95 6.16 -17.56 -12.91
C THR A 95 7.37 -17.00 -13.64
N ILE A 96 7.59 -17.47 -14.87
CA ILE A 96 8.51 -16.83 -15.80
C ILE A 96 7.83 -15.55 -16.27
N ILE A 97 8.26 -14.43 -15.71
CA ILE A 97 7.83 -13.11 -16.13
C ILE A 97 8.72 -12.70 -17.30
N ASP A 98 8.26 -12.95 -18.52
CA ASP A 98 8.93 -12.51 -19.75
C ASP A 98 8.60 -11.03 -20.01
N CYS A 99 8.96 -10.16 -19.06
CA CYS A 99 8.61 -8.74 -19.08
C CYS A 99 9.85 -7.91 -18.83
N ALA A 100 10.50 -7.47 -19.91
CA ALA A 100 11.50 -6.42 -19.82
C ALA A 100 10.80 -5.07 -19.62
N ASN A 101 11.31 -4.26 -18.68
CA ASN A 101 10.89 -2.88 -18.41
C ASN A 101 9.43 -2.74 -17.93
N ARG A 102 9.05 -3.49 -16.90
CA ARG A 102 7.74 -3.33 -16.25
C ARG A 102 7.88 -3.17 -14.73
N ASP A 103 6.92 -2.43 -14.16
CA ASP A 103 6.82 -2.19 -12.74
C ASP A 103 5.82 -3.18 -12.12
N PHE A 104 6.21 -3.75 -10.99
CA PHE A 104 5.37 -4.66 -10.22
C PHE A 104 5.19 -4.15 -8.80
N LEU A 105 3.95 -4.06 -8.32
CA LEU A 105 3.70 -3.91 -6.90
C LEU A 105 3.90 -5.27 -6.23
N CYS A 106 4.81 -5.33 -5.28
CA CYS A 106 5.14 -6.55 -4.56
C CYS A 106 4.84 -6.41 -3.07
N SER A 107 4.28 -7.47 -2.50
CA SER A 107 3.95 -7.60 -1.09
C SER A 107 5.01 -8.46 -0.39
N ILE A 108 5.95 -7.84 0.29
CA ILE A 108 7.06 -8.50 1.00
C ILE A 108 6.65 -8.84 2.42
N ILE A 109 6.80 -10.10 2.83
CA ILE A 109 6.43 -10.61 4.14
C ILE A 109 7.63 -10.54 5.08
N TYR A 110 7.42 -9.92 6.24
CA TYR A 110 8.35 -9.94 7.37
C TYR A 110 7.71 -10.52 8.63
N PHE A 111 8.43 -11.40 9.31
CA PHE A 111 8.16 -11.70 10.70
C PHE A 111 8.92 -10.69 11.55
N CYS A 112 8.24 -10.08 12.51
CA CYS A 112 8.77 -8.92 13.20
C CYS A 112 8.56 -8.98 14.71
N GLN A 113 9.33 -8.14 15.40
CA GLN A 113 9.21 -7.89 16.83
C GLN A 113 9.12 -6.39 17.07
N ASN A 114 8.19 -5.95 17.92
CA ASN A 114 8.10 -4.56 18.36
C ASN A 114 8.89 -4.30 19.66
N ASP A 115 8.91 -3.05 20.10
CA ASP A 115 9.56 -2.61 21.35
C ASP A 115 8.96 -3.23 22.62
N LYS A 116 7.70 -3.68 22.55
CA LYS A 116 7.03 -4.44 23.62
C LYS A 116 7.40 -5.92 23.60
N LYS A 117 8.27 -6.36 22.68
CA LYS A 117 8.67 -7.75 22.45
C LYS A 117 7.55 -8.65 21.93
N GLU A 118 6.46 -8.08 21.44
CA GLU A 118 5.38 -8.80 20.79
C GLU A 118 5.80 -9.18 19.38
N PHE A 119 5.41 -10.38 18.96
CA PHE A 119 5.72 -10.92 17.64
C PHE A 119 4.47 -10.91 16.77
N TYR A 120 4.66 -10.57 15.51
CA TYR A 120 3.60 -10.56 14.51
C TYR A 120 4.21 -10.56 13.11
N THR A 121 3.35 -10.66 12.09
CA THR A 121 3.77 -10.59 10.70
C THR A 121 3.30 -9.29 10.08
N ILE A 122 4.13 -8.70 9.22
CA ILE A 122 3.72 -7.59 8.38
C ILE A 122 3.92 -7.96 6.92
N THR A 123 3.04 -7.46 6.06
CA THR A 123 3.27 -7.36 4.62
C THR A 123 3.58 -5.92 4.30
N VAL A 124 4.62 -5.68 3.49
CA VAL A 124 5.06 -4.36 3.04
C VAL A 124 4.91 -4.26 1.53
N LEU A 125 4.28 -3.20 1.06
CA LEU A 125 4.13 -2.90 -0.36
C LEU A 125 5.35 -2.14 -0.88
N THR A 126 5.90 -2.57 -2.01
CA THR A 126 7.00 -1.88 -2.70
C THR A 126 6.94 -2.12 -4.20
N VAL A 127 7.43 -1.18 -5.01
CA VAL A 127 7.59 -1.40 -6.45
C VAL A 127 8.86 -2.22 -6.68
N ILE A 128 8.82 -3.10 -7.68
CA ILE A 128 9.95 -3.86 -8.19
C ILE A 128 9.99 -3.69 -9.70
N GLU A 129 11.11 -3.20 -10.21
CA GLU A 129 11.34 -3.06 -11.64
C GLU A 129 11.96 -4.35 -12.17
N LEU A 130 11.38 -4.99 -13.19
CA LEU A 130 12.00 -6.18 -13.79
C LEU A 130 12.62 -5.89 -15.14
N ASN A 131 13.92 -6.15 -15.21
CA ASN A 131 14.74 -6.04 -16.42
C ASN A 131 15.34 -7.39 -16.85
N ASP A 132 15.24 -8.42 -15.99
CA ASP A 132 15.72 -9.78 -16.26
C ASP A 132 14.82 -10.84 -15.58
N GLY A 133 15.01 -12.11 -15.95
CA GLY A 133 14.15 -13.21 -15.54
C GLY A 133 14.34 -13.72 -14.10
N ASN A 134 15.02 -12.99 -13.19
CA ASN A 134 15.26 -13.48 -11.83
C ASN A 134 14.58 -12.66 -10.72
N PHE A 135 13.26 -12.53 -10.85
CA PHE A 135 12.36 -11.83 -9.94
C PHE A 135 12.50 -12.23 -8.46
N GLU A 136 12.47 -13.54 -8.15
CA GLU A 136 12.51 -14.02 -6.77
C GLU A 136 13.81 -13.60 -6.06
N ASN A 137 14.95 -13.68 -6.74
CA ASN A 137 16.22 -13.23 -6.17
C ASN A 137 16.25 -11.72 -5.99
N LYS A 138 15.72 -10.96 -6.95
CA LYS A 138 15.66 -9.50 -6.84
C LYS A 138 14.85 -9.07 -5.61
N ILE A 139 13.66 -9.63 -5.42
CA ILE A 139 12.85 -9.30 -4.25
C ILE A 139 13.48 -9.82 -2.96
N LYS A 140 14.05 -11.02 -2.97
CA LYS A 140 14.77 -11.52 -1.80
C LYS A 140 15.92 -10.59 -1.41
N ASN A 141 16.63 -10.01 -2.38
CA ASN A 141 17.70 -9.06 -2.12
C ASN A 141 17.15 -7.77 -1.51
N ILE A 142 16.08 -7.20 -2.06
CA ILE A 142 15.41 -6.00 -1.50
C ILE A 142 14.88 -6.29 -0.10
N GLY A 143 14.21 -7.43 0.09
CA GLY A 143 13.67 -7.86 1.39
C GLY A 143 14.75 -8.12 2.46
N ASN A 144 16.00 -8.37 2.06
CA ASN A 144 17.12 -8.53 2.98
C ASN A 144 18.03 -7.30 3.06
N ASP A 145 17.81 -6.28 2.22
CA ASP A 145 18.59 -5.04 2.23
C ASP A 145 18.34 -4.26 3.52
N SER A 146 19.42 -3.81 4.15
CA SER A 146 19.33 -3.12 5.44
C SER A 146 18.66 -1.76 5.29
N LYS A 147 18.92 -1.01 4.21
CA LYS A 147 18.32 0.32 4.02
C LYS A 147 16.83 0.21 3.78
N PHE A 148 16.39 -0.82 3.05
CA PHE A 148 14.97 -1.09 2.88
C PHE A 148 14.30 -1.45 4.21
N LYS A 149 14.92 -2.30 5.02
CA LYS A 149 14.43 -2.61 6.38
C LYS A 149 14.37 -1.39 7.29
N ASP A 150 15.36 -0.50 7.22
CA ASP A 150 15.38 0.75 7.97
C ASP A 150 14.17 1.62 7.59
N LYS A 151 13.84 1.74 6.30
CA LYS A 151 12.61 2.42 5.85
C LYS A 151 11.34 1.76 6.38
N VAL A 152 11.26 0.43 6.41
CA VAL A 152 10.10 -0.28 7.00
C VAL A 152 9.94 0.06 8.48
N ILE A 153 11.04 0.14 9.21
CA ILE A 153 11.04 0.54 10.63
C ILE A 153 10.61 2.01 10.77
N GLU A 154 11.20 2.92 10.01
CA GLU A 154 10.93 4.37 10.08
C GLU A 154 9.52 4.77 9.64
N THR A 155 8.87 3.95 8.82
CA THR A 155 7.48 4.15 8.36
C THR A 155 6.46 3.46 9.27
N SER A 156 6.91 2.70 10.27
CA SER A 156 6.04 1.97 11.18
C SER A 156 5.69 2.77 12.42
N ILE A 157 4.39 2.93 12.69
CA ILE A 157 3.89 3.50 13.96
C ILE A 157 3.97 2.51 15.15
N ASP A 158 4.21 1.22 14.90
CA ASP A 158 4.17 0.16 15.92
C ASP A 158 5.51 -0.04 16.68
N GLY A 159 6.52 0.80 16.44
CA GLY A 159 7.84 0.67 17.09
C GLY A 159 8.54 -0.65 16.76
N LEU A 160 8.78 -0.91 15.48
CA LEU A 160 9.45 -2.12 14.99
C LEU A 160 10.94 -2.07 15.28
N ASN A 161 11.52 -3.15 15.82
CA ASN A 161 12.96 -3.23 16.09
C ASN A 161 13.66 -4.44 15.46
N LYS A 162 12.93 -5.47 15.03
CA LYS A 162 13.48 -6.61 14.29
C LYS A 162 12.59 -6.99 13.12
N LEU A 163 13.24 -7.28 12.00
CA LEU A 163 12.61 -7.68 10.74
C LEU A 163 13.34 -8.87 10.13
N ASP A 164 12.67 -10.02 10.15
CA ASP A 164 13.12 -11.23 9.48
C ASP A 164 12.31 -11.44 8.20
N TYR A 165 12.99 -11.41 7.05
CA TYR A 165 12.35 -11.69 5.77
C TYR A 165 11.83 -13.14 5.73
N ILE A 166 10.61 -13.30 5.24
CA ILE A 166 9.91 -14.59 5.13
C ILE A 166 9.72 -14.97 3.66
N GLY A 167 9.25 -14.02 2.85
CA GLY A 167 8.92 -14.29 1.47
C GLY A 167 8.09 -13.17 0.84
N ILE A 168 7.29 -13.55 -0.15
CA ILE A 168 6.42 -12.67 -0.91
C ILE A 168 5.01 -13.23 -0.77
N GLU A 169 4.03 -12.36 -0.58
CA GLU A 169 2.62 -12.75 -0.50
C GLU A 169 1.95 -12.73 -1.88
N ARG A 170 2.11 -11.60 -2.57
CA ARG A 170 1.53 -11.34 -3.89
C ARG A 170 2.43 -10.40 -4.68
N PHE A 171 2.28 -10.42 -5.99
CA PHE A 171 2.78 -9.37 -6.87
C PHE A 171 1.80 -9.14 -8.02
N GLU A 172 1.74 -7.92 -8.49
CA GLU A 172 0.89 -7.53 -9.62
C GLU A 172 1.60 -6.50 -10.48
N GLU A 173 1.41 -6.58 -11.80
CA GLU A 173 1.91 -5.57 -12.73
C GLU A 173 1.14 -4.26 -12.52
N ILE A 174 1.84 -3.15 -12.45
CA ILE A 174 1.26 -1.82 -12.24
C ILE A 174 1.72 -0.84 -13.31
N CYS A 175 0.91 0.19 -13.53
CA CYS A 175 1.29 1.37 -14.31
C CYS A 175 1.25 2.57 -13.36
N ILE A 176 2.42 3.17 -13.11
CA ILE A 176 2.60 4.28 -12.17
C ILE A 176 2.22 5.61 -12.84
N GLU A 177 0.96 5.75 -13.22
CA GLU A 177 0.39 7.03 -13.63
C GLU A 177 -0.17 7.76 -12.40
N TYR A 178 0.03 9.08 -12.30
CA TYR A 178 -0.43 9.90 -11.17
C TYR A 178 0.08 9.45 -9.79
N ASN A 179 1.23 8.76 -9.71
CA ASN A 179 1.73 8.11 -8.49
C ASN A 179 0.74 7.10 -7.88
N ILE A 180 -0.19 6.57 -8.67
CA ILE A 180 -1.08 5.48 -8.26
C ILE A 180 -0.30 4.17 -8.34
N PHE A 181 -0.29 3.42 -7.25
CA PHE A 181 0.43 2.15 -7.18
C PHE A 181 -0.45 0.94 -6.90
N GLU A 182 -1.72 1.13 -6.50
CA GLU A 182 -2.67 0.03 -6.28
C GLU A 182 -4.06 0.42 -6.80
N ARG A 183 -4.74 -0.56 -7.41
CA ARG A 183 -6.12 -0.43 -7.91
C ARG A 183 -6.92 -1.63 -7.42
N LEU A 184 -7.75 -1.45 -6.40
CA LEU A 184 -8.67 -2.48 -5.96
C LEU A 184 -10.04 -2.20 -6.57
N TYR A 185 -10.51 -3.15 -7.39
CA TYR A 185 -11.90 -3.19 -7.82
C TYR A 185 -12.66 -4.07 -6.84
N SER A 186 -13.70 -3.51 -6.24
CA SER A 186 -14.68 -4.30 -5.51
C SER A 186 -16.03 -3.96 -6.12
N ASP A 187 -16.72 -4.96 -6.64
CA ASP A 187 -18.10 -4.80 -7.07
C ASP A 187 -18.95 -4.66 -5.80
N PHE A 188 -19.51 -3.48 -5.56
CA PHE A 188 -20.39 -3.24 -4.42
C PHE A 188 -21.84 -3.32 -4.89
N GLU A 189 -22.68 -4.01 -4.11
CA GLU A 189 -24.11 -4.17 -4.43
C GLU A 189 -24.85 -2.83 -4.48
N ASN A 190 -24.40 -1.83 -3.71
CA ASN A 190 -24.97 -0.49 -3.69
C ASN A 190 -24.00 0.58 -3.13
N LEU A 191 -24.39 1.85 -3.30
CA LEU A 191 -23.63 3.02 -2.84
C LEU A 191 -23.45 3.07 -1.31
N GLU A 192 -24.38 2.50 -0.55
CA GLU A 192 -24.33 2.54 0.92
C GLU A 192 -23.13 1.78 1.47
N PHE A 193 -22.80 0.62 0.90
CA PHE A 193 -21.59 -0.12 1.26
C PHE A 193 -20.32 0.65 0.89
N LEU A 194 -20.30 1.26 -0.29
CA LEU A 194 -19.13 2.01 -0.74
C LEU A 194 -18.87 3.27 0.10
N VAL A 195 -19.92 3.93 0.60
CA VAL A 195 -19.78 5.08 1.51
C VAL A 195 -19.26 4.65 2.89
N LYS A 196 -19.52 3.41 3.33
CA LYS A 196 -18.95 2.88 4.58
C LYS A 196 -17.43 2.67 4.51
N GLU A 197 -16.88 2.56 3.31
CA GLU A 197 -15.43 2.53 3.09
C GLU A 197 -14.80 3.93 3.22
N VAL A 198 -15.57 5.01 3.30
CA VAL A 198 -15.03 6.37 3.49
C VAL A 198 -14.89 6.66 4.98
N ILE A 199 -13.68 7.02 5.40
CA ILE A 199 -13.40 7.43 6.78
C ILE A 199 -14.19 8.70 7.12
N PRO A 200 -14.96 8.71 8.23
CA PRO A 200 -15.60 9.91 8.73
C PRO A 200 -14.62 11.05 9.03
N ASN A 201 -15.00 12.30 8.74
CA ASN A 201 -14.10 13.47 8.90
C ASN A 201 -13.49 13.63 10.31
N ASN A 202 -14.19 13.22 11.37
CA ASN A 202 -13.66 13.24 12.74
C ASN A 202 -12.53 12.22 12.93
N GLU A 203 -12.67 11.02 12.36
CA GLU A 203 -11.65 9.97 12.41
C GLU A 203 -10.46 10.34 11.52
N LEU A 204 -10.72 10.90 10.33
CA LEU A 204 -9.67 11.39 9.44
C LEU A 204 -8.77 12.42 10.15
N LYS A 205 -9.35 13.36 10.90
CA LYS A 205 -8.57 14.34 11.68
C LYS A 205 -7.65 13.67 12.70
N MET A 206 -8.12 12.62 13.38
CA MET A 206 -7.31 11.87 14.34
C MET A 206 -6.17 11.13 13.64
N ILE A 207 -6.46 10.45 12.52
CA ILE A 207 -5.43 9.75 11.73
C ILE A 207 -4.38 10.73 11.22
N LEU A 208 -4.78 11.91 10.71
CA LEU A 208 -3.84 12.92 10.25
C LEU A 208 -2.98 13.47 11.39
N GLU A 209 -3.52 13.57 12.62
CA GLU A 209 -2.71 13.92 13.78
C GLU A 209 -1.64 12.85 14.03
N ASP A 210 -2.03 11.58 14.12
CA ASP A 210 -1.08 10.50 14.36
C ASP A 210 -0.03 10.40 13.26
N VAL A 211 -0.42 10.47 11.98
CA VAL A 211 0.46 10.36 10.83
C VAL A 211 1.45 11.53 10.72
N PHE A 212 1.02 12.77 10.97
CA PHE A 212 1.90 13.94 10.85
C PHE A 212 2.68 14.27 12.13
N PHE A 213 2.28 13.77 13.31
CA PHE A 213 2.99 13.99 14.57
C PHE A 213 3.86 12.81 15.03
N SER A 214 3.75 11.64 14.40
CA SER A 214 4.61 10.47 14.67
C SER A 214 6.05 10.62 14.15
N LYS A 215 6.41 11.77 13.56
CA LYS A 215 7.77 12.10 13.10
C LYS A 215 8.30 13.40 13.71
#